data_AF-A0A9P4VQ17-F1
#
_entry.id   AF-A0A9P4VQ17-F1
#
_cell.length_a   1.000
_cell.length_b   1.000
_cell.length_c   1.000
_cell.angle_alpha   90.00
_cell.angle_beta   90.00
_cell.angle_gamma   90.00
#
_symmetry.space_group_name_H-M   'P 1'
#
loop_
_entity.id
_entity.type
_entity.pdbx_description
1 polymer ?
#
loop_
_entity_poly.entity_id
_entity_poly.type
_entity_poly.pdbx_seq_one_letter_code
_entity_poly.pdbx_strand_id
1 'polypeptide(L)'
;MYLIPAVDASQGAVNYYEVDISSRYDVSRVLQQVKPKVIFHTATPNPFTPDHTLLERVNDFGTRNLIKCSKEVGTGKAFFYTSSSSIVRDHRNPLVKAKTSQSILAANRTGNDMLTVTIRPASIYGEGDELTTGNLIRNARSGHANIQIGSGRNMFDNTYERVEGEAFFVISDDPHFFWDTSRLVASIAEYSVEEKDVRTIPYWLMMLIAFLSEWIYWVGTLGRKRPKMTRWVVRLVSMERTFCIEKIKTRLGYRPLFNTEESMRRAVGWFLDQDHADETSKKVK
;
A
#
# COMPACT_ATOMS: atom_id res chain seq x y z
N MET A 1 12.63 13.18 -2.54
CA MET A 1 13.31 12.77 -3.78
C MET A 1 12.70 11.46 -4.26
N TYR A 2 12.09 11.46 -5.44
CA TYR A 2 11.57 10.26 -6.09
C TYR A 2 12.14 10.20 -7.52
N LEU A 3 12.47 9.00 -8.00
CA LEU A 3 12.76 8.78 -9.41
C LEU A 3 11.43 8.60 -10.16
N ILE A 4 11.21 9.41 -11.20
CA ILE A 4 10.10 9.23 -12.13
C ILE A 4 10.66 8.51 -13.36
N PRO A 5 10.32 7.23 -13.59
CA PRO A 5 10.59 6.57 -14.85
C PRO A 5 9.62 7.06 -15.92
N ALA A 6 10.14 7.41 -17.09
CA ALA A 6 9.37 7.65 -18.30
C ALA A 6 9.79 6.64 -19.38
N VAL A 7 8.81 5.97 -19.99
CA VAL A 7 9.05 4.96 -21.03
C VAL A 7 8.77 5.59 -22.40
N ASP A 8 9.75 5.57 -23.29
CA ASP A 8 9.49 5.85 -24.70
C ASP A 8 9.01 4.57 -25.40
N ALA A 9 7.71 4.48 -25.61
CA ALA A 9 7.06 3.34 -26.28
C ALA A 9 7.50 3.16 -27.75
N SER A 10 8.22 4.12 -28.36
CA SER A 10 8.80 3.98 -29.70
C SER A 10 10.22 3.39 -29.71
N GLN A 11 10.91 3.37 -28.56
CA GLN A 11 12.30 2.90 -28.43
C GLN A 11 12.46 1.75 -27.41
N GLY A 12 11.47 1.50 -26.55
CA GLY A 12 11.56 0.55 -25.44
C GLY A 12 12.45 1.00 -24.28
N ALA A 13 13.08 2.19 -24.40
CA ALA A 13 13.98 2.74 -23.41
C ALA A 13 13.24 3.34 -22.21
N VAL A 14 13.78 3.09 -21.01
CA VAL A 14 13.32 3.71 -19.75
C VAL A 14 14.28 4.82 -19.36
N ASN A 15 13.79 6.06 -19.38
CA ASN A 15 14.53 7.25 -18.95
C ASN A 15 14.14 7.60 -17.51
N TYR A 16 15.12 7.86 -16.65
CA TYR A 16 14.89 8.16 -15.23
C TYR A 16 15.11 9.66 -14.96
N TYR A 17 14.14 10.28 -14.30
CA TYR A 17 14.19 11.70 -13.94
C TYR A 17 14.08 11.88 -12.43
N GLU A 18 15.01 12.62 -11.84
CA GLU A 18 14.96 12.99 -10.42
C GLU A 18 14.01 14.18 -10.22
N VAL A 19 12.98 13.98 -9.40
CA VAL A 19 11.91 14.95 -9.12
C VAL A 19 11.49 14.89 -7.65
N ASP A 20 11.29 16.05 -7.03
CA ASP A 20 10.40 16.16 -5.88
C ASP A 20 9.01 16.59 -6.38
N ILE A 21 8.01 15.72 -6.29
CA ILE A 21 6.67 16.07 -6.80
C ILE A 21 6.01 17.21 -6.01
N SER A 22 6.46 17.49 -4.79
CA SER A 22 6.01 18.66 -4.01
C SER A 22 6.62 19.99 -4.50
N SER A 23 7.69 19.93 -5.31
CA SER A 23 8.22 21.08 -6.06
C SER A 23 7.46 21.27 -7.37
N ARG A 24 6.67 22.35 -7.47
CA ARG A 24 6.00 22.73 -8.74
C ARG A 24 7.01 22.99 -9.87
N TYR A 25 8.20 23.47 -9.53
CA TYR A 25 9.28 23.74 -10.49
C TYR A 25 9.76 22.44 -11.16
N ASP A 26 10.13 21.42 -10.37
CA ASP A 26 10.67 20.17 -10.91
C ASP A 26 9.62 19.36 -11.67
N VAL A 27 8.38 19.36 -11.18
CA VAL A 27 7.24 18.78 -11.90
C VAL A 27 7.03 19.46 -13.25
N SER A 28 7.05 20.80 -13.30
CA SER A 28 6.89 21.54 -14.55
C SER A 28 8.07 21.28 -15.51
N ARG A 29 9.32 21.35 -15.01
CA ARG A 29 10.56 21.05 -15.75
C ARG A 29 10.49 19.70 -16.46
N VAL A 30 10.16 18.62 -15.75
CA VAL A 30 10.13 17.28 -16.33
C VAL A 30 8.90 17.06 -17.22
N LEU A 31 7.74 17.63 -16.91
CA LEU A 31 6.57 17.55 -17.80
C LEU A 31 6.78 18.32 -19.11
N GLN A 32 7.50 19.45 -19.10
CA GLN A 32 7.89 20.19 -20.31
C GLN A 32 8.91 19.43 -21.15
N GLN A 33 9.83 18.69 -20.52
CA GLN A 33 10.85 17.88 -21.20
C GLN A 33 10.27 16.59 -21.80
N VAL A 34 9.48 15.84 -21.03
CA VAL A 34 9.00 14.49 -21.39
C VAL A 34 7.67 14.53 -22.16
N LYS A 35 6.81 15.52 -21.90
CA LYS A 35 5.45 15.68 -22.47
C LYS A 35 4.65 14.36 -22.51
N PRO A 36 4.52 13.63 -21.37
CA PRO A 36 3.94 12.29 -21.34
C PRO A 36 2.45 12.28 -21.74
N LYS A 37 2.08 11.39 -22.66
CA LYS A 37 0.66 11.18 -23.04
C LYS A 37 -0.15 10.57 -21.89
N VAL A 38 0.47 9.73 -21.08
CA VAL A 38 -0.14 9.02 -19.94
C VAL A 38 0.77 9.18 -18.72
N ILE A 39 0.19 9.42 -17.54
CA ILE A 39 0.90 9.55 -16.27
C ILE A 39 0.38 8.51 -15.29
N PHE A 40 1.28 7.69 -14.74
CA PHE A 40 0.99 6.74 -13.66
C PHE A 40 1.57 7.27 -12.35
N HIS A 41 0.71 7.73 -11.45
CA HIS A 41 1.09 8.26 -10.14
C HIS A 41 0.95 7.20 -9.06
N THR A 42 2.08 6.60 -8.69
CA THR A 42 2.24 5.61 -7.62
C THR A 42 2.98 6.16 -6.39
N ALA A 43 3.56 7.36 -6.49
CA ALA A 43 4.49 7.89 -5.48
C ALA A 43 3.80 8.25 -4.17
N THR A 44 4.23 7.62 -3.07
CA THR A 44 3.67 7.82 -1.72
C THR A 44 4.75 7.56 -0.66
N PRO A 45 4.81 8.31 0.45
CA PRO A 45 5.72 7.98 1.56
C PRO A 45 5.25 6.72 2.30
N ASN A 46 6.14 6.11 3.09
CA ASN A 46 5.77 5.00 3.98
C ASN A 46 4.56 5.43 4.87
N PRO A 47 3.43 4.70 4.83
CA PRO A 47 2.19 5.11 5.50
C PRO A 47 2.28 5.10 7.04
N PHE A 48 3.32 4.47 7.61
CA PHE A 48 3.52 4.36 9.07
C PHE A 48 4.52 5.41 9.60
N THR A 49 5.00 6.33 8.75
CA THR A 49 5.86 7.44 9.18
C THR A 49 5.18 8.29 10.27
N PRO A 50 5.91 8.75 11.30
CA PRO A 50 5.38 9.72 12.25
C PRO A 50 5.21 11.13 11.64
N ASP A 51 5.85 11.42 10.50
CA ASP A 51 5.74 12.73 9.84
C ASP A 51 4.47 12.81 8.97
N HIS A 52 3.39 13.25 9.60
CA HIS A 52 2.13 13.55 8.92
C HIS A 52 2.26 14.72 7.92
N THR A 53 3.23 15.62 8.06
CA THR A 53 3.46 16.73 7.12
C THR A 53 4.06 16.23 5.81
N LEU A 54 4.95 15.23 5.86
CA LEU A 54 5.46 14.54 4.66
C LEU A 54 4.34 13.78 3.94
N LEU A 55 3.46 13.13 4.69
CA LEU A 55 2.27 12.48 4.12
C LEU A 55 1.34 13.48 3.42
N GLU A 56 1.12 14.68 3.97
CA GLU A 56 0.31 15.72 3.33
C GLU A 56 1.01 16.35 2.11
N ARG A 57 2.29 16.71 2.26
CA ARG A 57 3.13 17.33 1.24
C ARG A 57 3.28 16.48 -0.02
N VAL A 58 3.51 15.18 0.13
CA VAL A 58 3.67 14.29 -1.04
C VAL A 58 2.31 13.85 -1.59
N ASN A 59 1.39 13.40 -0.74
CA ASN A 59 0.14 12.81 -1.24
C ASN A 59 -0.86 13.84 -1.75
N ASP A 60 -0.97 15.04 -1.18
CA ASP A 60 -1.92 16.06 -1.65
C ASP A 60 -1.26 17.14 -2.48
N PHE A 61 -0.31 17.91 -1.91
CA PHE A 61 0.35 18.99 -2.65
C PHE A 61 1.08 18.47 -3.90
N GLY A 62 1.86 17.38 -3.77
CA GLY A 62 2.56 16.78 -4.90
C GLY A 62 1.63 16.26 -6.01
N THR A 63 0.52 15.64 -5.65
CA THR A 63 -0.50 15.20 -6.62
C THR A 63 -1.18 16.38 -7.31
N ARG A 64 -1.49 17.45 -6.57
CA ARG A 64 -2.06 18.69 -7.15
C ARG A 64 -1.08 19.39 -8.09
N ASN A 65 0.23 19.38 -7.78
CA ASN A 65 1.26 19.89 -8.69
C ASN A 65 1.27 19.12 -10.01
N LEU A 66 1.29 17.78 -9.96
CA LEU A 66 1.28 16.93 -11.15
C LEU A 66 0.09 17.24 -12.07
N ILE A 67 -1.12 17.33 -11.52
CA ILE A 67 -2.33 17.66 -12.29
C ILE A 67 -2.26 19.07 -12.87
N LYS A 68 -1.93 20.10 -12.06
CA LYS A 68 -1.88 21.49 -12.51
C LYS A 68 -0.83 21.70 -13.59
N CYS A 69 0.40 21.27 -13.36
CA CYS A 69 1.48 21.42 -14.32
C CYS A 69 1.21 20.64 -15.62
N SER A 70 0.57 19.47 -15.55
CA SER A 70 0.18 18.73 -16.75
C SER A 70 -0.82 19.54 -17.59
N LYS A 71 -1.82 20.17 -16.96
CA LYS A 71 -2.78 21.05 -17.63
C LYS A 71 -2.13 22.32 -18.18
N GLU A 72 -1.24 22.95 -17.43
CA GLU A 72 -0.48 24.15 -17.82
C GLU A 72 0.49 23.88 -18.99
N VAL A 73 1.08 22.69 -19.06
CA VAL A 73 1.99 22.25 -20.15
C VAL A 73 1.21 21.65 -21.35
N GLY A 74 -0.11 21.43 -21.22
CA GLY A 74 -0.94 20.82 -22.26
C GLY A 74 -0.70 19.31 -22.44
N THR A 75 -0.17 18.62 -21.43
CA THR A 75 0.24 17.21 -21.47
C THR A 75 -0.55 16.33 -20.48
N GLY A 76 -0.31 15.02 -20.45
CA GLY A 76 -1.05 14.08 -19.60
C GLY A 76 -2.52 13.95 -20.02
N LYS A 77 -2.78 13.28 -21.14
CA LYS A 77 -4.16 13.01 -21.62
C LYS A 77 -4.89 11.94 -20.80
N ALA A 78 -4.15 11.04 -20.16
CA ALA A 78 -4.68 10.13 -19.14
C ALA A 78 -3.84 10.18 -17.86
N PHE A 79 -4.49 10.23 -16.70
CA PHE A 79 -3.84 10.27 -15.38
C PHE A 79 -4.38 9.16 -14.47
N PHE A 80 -3.52 8.20 -14.13
CA PHE A 80 -3.82 7.06 -13.27
C PHE A 80 -3.26 7.33 -11.86
N TYR A 81 -4.11 7.36 -10.83
CA TYR A 81 -3.71 7.61 -9.44
C TYR A 81 -3.84 6.38 -8.54
N THR A 82 -2.76 6.04 -7.83
CA THR A 82 -2.76 4.97 -6.81
C THR A 82 -3.14 5.54 -5.43
N SER A 83 -4.42 5.44 -5.15
CA SER A 83 -5.06 5.76 -3.88
C SER A 83 -4.95 4.58 -2.89
N SER A 84 -5.91 4.41 -1.97
CA SER A 84 -5.99 3.23 -1.09
C SER A 84 -7.43 2.95 -0.70
N SER A 85 -7.78 1.68 -0.50
CA SER A 85 -9.11 1.27 -0.04
C SER A 85 -9.46 1.77 1.38
N SER A 86 -8.45 2.01 2.22
CA SER A 86 -8.60 2.48 3.61
C SER A 86 -9.39 3.79 3.77
N ILE A 87 -9.45 4.60 2.72
CA ILE A 87 -10.15 5.89 2.64
C ILE A 87 -11.67 5.76 2.85
N VAL A 88 -12.27 4.60 2.53
CA VAL A 88 -13.73 4.47 2.43
C VAL A 88 -14.42 4.31 3.80
N ARG A 89 -13.70 3.94 4.87
CA ARG A 89 -14.31 3.46 6.14
C ARG A 89 -13.98 4.26 7.41
N ASP A 90 -12.89 5.03 7.48
CA ASP A 90 -12.53 5.76 8.72
C ASP A 90 -13.32 7.09 8.88
N HIS A 91 -14.36 7.03 9.71
CA HIS A 91 -15.24 8.15 10.03
C HIS A 91 -14.65 9.15 11.05
N ARG A 92 -13.41 8.96 11.52
CA ARG A 92 -12.78 9.82 12.56
C ARG A 92 -11.52 10.55 12.11
N ASN A 93 -10.98 10.25 10.94
CA ASN A 93 -10.00 11.11 10.28
C ASN A 93 -10.06 10.91 8.75
N PRO A 94 -10.47 11.93 7.96
CA PRO A 94 -10.35 11.87 6.51
C PRO A 94 -8.87 11.97 6.12
N LEU A 95 -8.22 10.80 6.04
CA LEU A 95 -6.83 10.62 5.60
C LEU A 95 -6.56 11.47 4.35
N VAL A 96 -5.42 12.16 4.30
CA VAL A 96 -4.99 13.09 3.22
C VAL A 96 -5.47 12.67 1.82
N LYS A 97 -5.21 11.40 1.45
CA LYS A 97 -5.55 10.80 0.15
C LYS A 97 -7.05 10.90 -0.23
N ALA A 98 -7.96 11.10 0.72
CA ALA A 98 -9.39 11.33 0.48
C ALA A 98 -9.64 12.66 -0.25
N LYS A 99 -9.10 13.77 0.29
CA LYS A 99 -9.19 15.12 -0.32
C LYS A 99 -8.51 15.14 -1.70
N THR A 100 -7.38 14.44 -1.81
CA THR A 100 -6.65 14.29 -3.07
C THR A 100 -7.46 13.50 -4.10
N SER A 101 -8.05 12.37 -3.70
CA SER A 101 -8.90 11.55 -4.58
C SER A 101 -10.06 12.38 -5.14
N GLN A 102 -10.77 13.14 -4.30
CA GLN A 102 -11.82 14.07 -4.76
C GLN A 102 -11.28 15.10 -5.76
N SER A 103 -10.08 15.65 -5.51
CA SER A 103 -9.43 16.62 -6.40
C SER A 103 -9.04 16.02 -7.76
N ILE A 104 -8.71 14.72 -7.82
CA ILE A 104 -8.44 14.00 -9.08
C ILE A 104 -9.73 13.73 -9.85
N LEU A 105 -10.82 13.37 -9.17
CA LEU A 105 -12.11 13.15 -9.83
C LEU A 105 -12.66 14.46 -10.41
N ALA A 106 -12.56 15.57 -9.69
CA ALA A 106 -12.87 16.91 -10.19
C ALA A 106 -11.92 17.38 -11.32
N ALA A 107 -10.75 16.74 -11.47
CA ALA A 107 -9.82 16.99 -12.57
C ALA A 107 -10.16 16.21 -13.85
N ASN A 108 -11.12 15.26 -13.83
CA ASN A 108 -11.55 14.53 -15.02
C ASN A 108 -12.21 15.46 -16.04
N ARG A 109 -11.82 15.37 -17.32
CA ARG A 109 -12.33 16.15 -18.47
C ARG A 109 -12.29 17.68 -18.34
N THR A 110 -11.70 18.24 -17.29
CA THR A 110 -11.61 19.70 -17.09
C THR A 110 -10.30 20.27 -17.63
N GLY A 111 -10.36 21.37 -18.38
CA GLY A 111 -9.18 21.99 -18.99
C GLY A 111 -8.76 21.30 -20.30
N ASN A 112 -7.61 20.62 -20.30
CA ASN A 112 -7.01 20.01 -21.50
C ASN A 112 -7.67 18.68 -21.95
N ASP A 113 -8.91 18.40 -21.55
CA ASP A 113 -9.60 17.09 -21.66
C ASP A 113 -8.69 15.93 -21.21
N MET A 114 -8.17 16.04 -19.99
CA MET A 114 -7.46 14.97 -19.28
C MET A 114 -8.47 13.99 -18.70
N LEU A 115 -8.40 12.72 -19.13
CA LEU A 115 -9.11 11.64 -18.47
C LEU A 115 -8.40 11.29 -17.16
N THR A 116 -9.12 11.22 -16.04
CA THR A 116 -8.54 10.76 -14.77
C THR A 116 -9.18 9.45 -14.32
N VAL A 117 -8.35 8.58 -13.73
CA VAL A 117 -8.80 7.36 -13.07
C VAL A 117 -8.03 7.17 -11.78
N THR A 118 -8.74 6.71 -10.76
CA THR A 118 -8.18 6.29 -9.48
C THR A 118 -8.15 4.77 -9.41
N ILE A 119 -7.14 4.23 -8.75
CA ILE A 119 -7.05 2.84 -8.36
C ILE A 119 -6.89 2.82 -6.84
N ARG A 120 -7.75 2.09 -6.13
CA ARG A 120 -7.70 1.84 -4.69
C ARG A 120 -7.28 0.39 -4.48
N PRO A 121 -5.97 0.07 -4.54
CA PRO A 121 -5.51 -1.25 -4.10
C PRO A 121 -5.87 -1.47 -2.61
N ALA A 122 -5.94 -2.76 -2.25
CA ALA A 122 -6.12 -3.23 -0.88
C ALA A 122 -4.80 -3.16 -0.08
N SER A 123 -4.66 -4.03 0.94
CA SER A 123 -3.33 -4.51 1.30
C SER A 123 -2.70 -5.20 0.09
N ILE A 124 -1.63 -4.62 -0.44
CA ILE A 124 -0.75 -5.27 -1.42
C ILE A 124 0.19 -6.20 -0.64
N TYR A 125 0.53 -7.34 -1.23
CA TYR A 125 1.50 -8.31 -0.75
C TYR A 125 2.26 -8.88 -1.96
N GLY A 126 3.47 -9.40 -1.77
CA GLY A 126 4.35 -9.88 -2.85
C GLY A 126 5.83 -9.76 -2.52
N GLU A 127 6.69 -10.11 -3.47
CA GLU A 127 8.14 -9.89 -3.41
C GLU A 127 8.46 -8.43 -3.06
N GLY A 128 9.29 -8.20 -2.04
CA GLY A 128 9.67 -6.85 -1.59
C GLY A 128 8.64 -6.08 -0.73
N ASP A 129 7.47 -6.64 -0.41
CA ASP A 129 6.52 -6.00 0.50
C ASP A 129 6.99 -6.05 1.98
N GLU A 130 7.70 -5.02 2.43
CA GLU A 130 8.06 -4.88 3.85
C GLU A 130 6.84 -4.62 4.77
N LEU A 131 5.73 -4.09 4.25
CA LEU A 131 4.65 -3.49 5.04
C LEU A 131 3.66 -4.53 5.56
N THR A 132 3.26 -5.50 4.73
CA THR A 132 2.42 -6.62 5.17
C THR A 132 3.28 -7.87 5.38
N THR A 133 3.89 -8.37 4.31
CA THR A 133 4.61 -9.65 4.21
C THR A 133 5.84 -9.66 5.12
N GLY A 134 6.72 -8.67 4.98
CA GLY A 134 7.91 -8.50 5.81
C GLY A 134 7.59 -8.24 7.29
N ASN A 135 6.41 -7.70 7.63
CA ASN A 135 5.98 -7.60 9.04
C ASN A 135 5.46 -8.93 9.60
N LEU A 136 4.73 -9.72 8.80
CA LEU A 136 4.31 -11.08 9.17
C LEU A 136 5.51 -11.99 9.40
N ILE A 137 6.48 -12.01 8.47
CA ILE A 137 7.74 -12.77 8.60
C ILE A 137 8.52 -12.33 9.85
N ARG A 138 8.64 -11.02 10.11
CA ARG A 138 9.28 -10.50 11.33
C ARG A 138 8.55 -10.91 12.61
N ASN A 139 7.22 -11.02 12.61
CA ASN A 139 6.46 -11.52 13.76
C ASN A 139 6.64 -13.03 13.96
N ALA A 140 6.66 -13.83 12.89
CA ALA A 140 6.95 -15.26 12.94
C ALA A 140 8.34 -15.55 13.49
N ARG A 141 9.40 -14.93 12.94
CA ARG A 141 10.78 -15.04 13.45
C ARG A 141 10.95 -14.56 14.89
N SER A 142 10.11 -13.64 15.34
CA SER A 142 10.10 -13.20 16.74
C SER A 142 9.36 -14.15 17.69
N GLY A 143 8.77 -15.26 17.20
CA GLY A 143 7.94 -16.17 17.99
C GLY A 143 6.54 -15.66 18.33
N HIS A 144 6.06 -14.61 17.65
CA HIS A 144 4.79 -13.92 17.93
C HIS A 144 3.67 -14.22 16.92
N ALA A 145 3.88 -15.11 15.93
CA ALA A 145 2.85 -15.47 14.95
C ALA A 145 1.64 -16.22 15.56
N ASN A 146 1.78 -16.78 16.77
CA ASN A 146 0.69 -17.39 17.53
C ASN A 146 -0.23 -16.37 18.24
N ILE A 147 0.08 -15.07 18.19
CA ILE A 147 -0.72 -14.00 18.82
C ILE A 147 -1.79 -13.52 17.84
N GLN A 148 -2.96 -14.16 17.91
CA GLN A 148 -4.16 -13.66 17.22
C GLN A 148 -4.75 -12.48 17.99
N ILE A 149 -5.06 -11.40 17.27
CA ILE A 149 -5.70 -10.21 17.82
C ILE A 149 -7.19 -10.21 17.43
N GLY A 150 -8.07 -10.17 18.44
CA GLY A 150 -9.52 -10.13 18.22
C GLY A 150 -10.12 -11.49 17.87
N SER A 151 -11.34 -11.47 17.33
CA SER A 151 -12.14 -12.68 17.09
C SER A 151 -11.66 -13.55 15.94
N GLY A 152 -10.68 -13.10 15.14
CA GLY A 152 -10.18 -13.78 13.92
C GLY A 152 -11.17 -13.81 12.74
N ARG A 153 -12.47 -13.60 13.01
CA ARG A 153 -13.58 -13.59 12.04
C ARG A 153 -13.66 -12.34 11.16
N ASN A 154 -12.67 -11.45 11.21
CA ASN A 154 -12.68 -10.25 10.38
C ASN A 154 -12.47 -10.63 8.91
N MET A 155 -13.56 -10.67 8.13
CA MET A 155 -13.62 -10.97 6.69
C MET A 155 -13.33 -9.73 5.82
N PHE A 156 -13.73 -9.65 4.54
CA PHE A 156 -12.99 -8.83 3.57
C PHE A 156 -13.72 -8.35 2.26
N ASP A 157 -14.81 -7.52 2.25
CA ASP A 157 -15.41 -7.02 0.95
C ASP A 157 -16.08 -5.57 0.85
N ASN A 158 -16.80 -5.24 -0.27
CA ASN A 158 -16.74 -3.96 -1.07
C ASN A 158 -18.04 -3.24 -1.60
N THR A 159 -17.90 -2.08 -2.29
CA THR A 159 -18.87 -1.32 -3.17
C THR A 159 -18.15 -0.35 -4.18
N TYR A 160 -18.68 0.21 -5.30
CA TYR A 160 -19.80 -0.09 -6.24
C TYR A 160 -19.69 0.69 -7.62
N GLU A 161 -20.65 1.58 -8.02
CA GLU A 161 -21.11 1.91 -9.41
C GLU A 161 -20.34 2.90 -10.36
N ARG A 162 -20.78 2.86 -11.65
CA ARG A 162 -20.70 3.68 -12.90
C ARG A 162 -19.43 4.46 -13.35
N VAL A 163 -19.08 4.22 -14.62
CA VAL A 163 -17.71 4.33 -15.16
C VAL A 163 -17.41 5.52 -16.08
N GLU A 164 -16.93 6.60 -15.47
CA GLU A 164 -15.87 7.51 -15.96
C GLU A 164 -15.45 8.40 -14.78
N GLY A 165 -14.14 8.64 -14.55
CA GLY A 165 -13.70 9.33 -13.32
C GLY A 165 -13.93 8.51 -12.06
N GLU A 166 -13.37 7.29 -12.02
CA GLU A 166 -13.70 6.27 -11.01
C GLU A 166 -12.55 5.84 -10.11
N ALA A 167 -12.87 5.06 -9.07
CA ALA A 167 -11.93 4.19 -8.37
C ALA A 167 -12.13 2.69 -8.72
N PHE A 168 -11.05 2.00 -9.10
CA PHE A 168 -11.00 0.53 -9.27
C PHE A 168 -10.24 -0.14 -8.13
N PHE A 169 -10.68 -1.32 -7.68
CA PHE A 169 -9.92 -2.16 -6.75
C PHE A 169 -9.14 -3.23 -7.51
N VAL A 170 -7.94 -3.57 -7.02
CA VAL A 170 -7.05 -4.58 -7.60
C VAL A 170 -6.60 -5.49 -6.46
N ILE A 171 -7.01 -6.76 -6.50
CA ILE A 171 -6.64 -7.86 -5.60
C ILE A 171 -6.68 -9.20 -6.35
N SER A 172 -6.27 -10.28 -5.69
CA SER A 172 -6.11 -11.64 -6.22
C SER A 172 -7.41 -12.47 -6.32
N ASP A 173 -8.59 -11.85 -6.19
CA ASP A 173 -9.93 -12.47 -6.34
C ASP A 173 -10.34 -13.54 -5.32
N ASP A 174 -9.50 -13.81 -4.33
CA ASP A 174 -9.53 -15.03 -3.53
C ASP A 174 -9.46 -14.65 -2.02
N PRO A 175 -10.61 -14.58 -1.31
CA PRO A 175 -10.70 -13.96 0.01
C PRO A 175 -10.37 -14.93 1.16
N HIS A 176 -9.25 -14.69 1.83
CA HIS A 176 -8.75 -15.50 2.96
C HIS A 176 -8.91 -14.78 4.31
N PHE A 177 -9.05 -15.55 5.40
CA PHE A 177 -8.87 -15.00 6.74
C PHE A 177 -7.38 -14.65 6.97
N PHE A 178 -7.10 -13.45 7.48
CA PHE A 178 -5.75 -12.95 7.69
C PHE A 178 -4.86 -13.89 8.54
N TRP A 179 -5.45 -14.60 9.49
CA TRP A 179 -4.73 -15.55 10.36
C TRP A 179 -4.46 -16.89 9.68
N ASP A 180 -5.28 -17.32 8.71
CA ASP A 180 -4.97 -18.48 7.86
C ASP A 180 -3.88 -18.14 6.86
N THR A 181 -3.90 -16.93 6.28
CA THR A 181 -2.76 -16.41 5.51
C THR A 181 -1.48 -16.36 6.35
N SER A 182 -1.56 -15.94 7.61
CA SER A 182 -0.40 -15.95 8.52
C SER A 182 0.09 -17.37 8.86
N ARG A 183 -0.80 -18.38 8.89
CA ARG A 183 -0.43 -19.80 9.04
C ARG A 183 0.23 -20.34 7.77
N LEU A 184 -0.32 -20.04 6.60
CA LEU A 184 0.24 -20.43 5.29
C LEU A 184 1.66 -19.85 5.08
N VAL A 185 1.86 -18.57 5.40
CA VAL A 185 3.20 -17.93 5.36
C VAL A 185 4.17 -18.60 6.33
N ALA A 186 3.71 -19.01 7.52
CA ALA A 186 4.55 -19.75 8.47
C ALA A 186 4.94 -21.13 7.94
N SER A 187 3.98 -21.92 7.41
CA SER A 187 4.25 -23.26 6.89
C SER A 187 5.12 -23.28 5.62
N ILE A 188 4.99 -22.27 4.74
CA ILE A 188 5.88 -22.11 3.58
C ILE A 188 7.31 -21.76 4.02
N ALA A 189 7.46 -21.02 5.13
CA ALA A 189 8.74 -20.71 5.76
C ALA A 189 9.20 -21.79 6.77
N GLU A 190 8.76 -23.04 6.60
CA GLU A 190 9.10 -24.22 7.43
C GLU A 190 8.71 -24.13 8.93
N TYR A 191 7.98 -23.11 9.36
CA TYR A 191 7.44 -22.99 10.71
C TYR A 191 6.06 -23.65 10.83
N SER A 192 6.03 -24.90 11.28
CA SER A 192 4.77 -25.61 11.57
C SER A 192 4.03 -24.96 12.75
N VAL A 193 2.85 -24.40 12.49
CA VAL A 193 1.93 -23.88 13.52
C VAL A 193 0.66 -24.74 13.50
N GLU A 194 0.54 -25.67 14.44
CA GLU A 194 -0.69 -26.47 14.61
C GLU A 194 -1.83 -25.62 15.21
N GLU A 195 -3.07 -25.93 14.86
CA GLU A 195 -4.26 -25.18 15.35
C GLU A 195 -4.37 -25.16 16.88
N LYS A 196 -3.92 -26.25 17.54
CA LYS A 196 -3.92 -26.39 19.01
C LYS A 196 -3.06 -25.34 19.73
N ASP A 197 -2.08 -24.77 19.05
CA ASP A 197 -1.11 -23.83 19.61
C ASP A 197 -1.51 -22.35 19.39
N VAL A 198 -2.61 -22.10 18.67
CA VAL A 198 -3.11 -20.75 18.36
C VAL A 198 -3.75 -20.11 19.60
N ARG A 199 -3.16 -19.00 20.08
CA ARG A 199 -3.64 -18.28 21.27
C ARG A 199 -4.39 -17.01 20.88
N THR A 200 -5.72 -17.05 21.04
CA THR A 200 -6.59 -15.90 20.77
C THR A 200 -6.55 -14.89 21.93
N ILE A 201 -6.12 -13.64 21.65
CA ILE A 201 -6.17 -12.55 22.63
C ILE A 201 -7.40 -11.65 22.35
N PRO A 202 -8.28 -11.42 23.36
CA PRO A 202 -9.40 -10.49 23.22
C PRO A 202 -8.96 -9.09 22.77
N TYR A 203 -9.65 -8.53 21.77
CA TYR A 203 -9.31 -7.24 21.16
C TYR A 203 -9.17 -6.10 22.19
N TRP A 204 -10.03 -6.06 23.22
CA TRP A 204 -9.96 -5.03 24.27
C TRP A 204 -8.66 -5.11 25.08
N LEU A 205 -8.20 -6.33 25.39
CA LEU A 205 -6.97 -6.58 26.15
C LEU A 205 -5.74 -6.21 25.31
N MET A 206 -5.75 -6.56 24.03
CA MET A 206 -4.65 -6.20 23.13
C MET A 206 -4.60 -4.69 22.81
N MET A 207 -5.76 -4.02 22.75
CA MET A 207 -5.85 -2.56 22.68
C MET A 207 -5.29 -1.88 23.96
N LEU A 208 -5.49 -2.48 25.13
CA LEU A 208 -4.92 -2.00 26.40
C LEU A 208 -3.39 -2.20 26.43
N ILE A 209 -2.90 -3.37 26.04
CA ILE A 209 -1.46 -3.66 25.93
C ILE A 209 -0.78 -2.67 24.98
N ALA A 210 -1.36 -2.43 23.80
CA ALA A 210 -0.81 -1.47 22.84
C ALA A 210 -0.91 0.00 23.32
N PHE A 211 -1.95 0.37 24.08
CA PHE A 211 -2.02 1.68 24.74
C PHE A 211 -0.87 1.87 25.73
N LEU A 212 -0.65 0.91 26.62
CA LEU A 212 0.43 0.96 27.61
C LEU A 212 1.81 0.94 26.93
N SER A 213 1.99 0.12 25.89
CA SER A 213 3.24 0.07 25.12
C SER A 213 3.53 1.40 24.41
N GLU A 214 2.53 2.09 23.87
CA GLU A 214 2.70 3.43 23.28
C GLU A 214 3.17 4.45 24.33
N TRP A 215 2.56 4.47 25.52
CA TRP A 215 2.97 5.37 26.60
C TRP A 215 4.37 5.06 27.14
N ILE A 216 4.71 3.78 27.38
CA ILE A 216 6.03 3.38 27.87
C ILE A 216 7.12 3.77 26.87
N TYR A 217 6.91 3.56 25.57
CA TYR A 217 7.85 3.99 24.53
C TYR A 217 7.92 5.51 24.40
N TRP A 218 6.79 6.22 24.52
CA TRP A 218 6.76 7.68 24.45
C TRP A 218 7.51 8.33 25.62
N VAL A 219 7.27 7.90 26.86
CA VAL A 219 8.00 8.37 28.04
C VAL A 219 9.47 7.98 27.96
N GLY A 220 9.77 6.68 27.78
CA GLY A 220 11.13 6.13 27.80
C GLY A 220 12.02 6.55 26.64
N THR A 221 11.47 7.17 25.58
CA THR A 221 12.26 7.68 24.44
C THR A 221 11.99 9.14 24.09
N LEU A 222 11.27 9.88 24.94
CA LEU A 222 10.84 11.27 24.67
C LEU A 222 10.17 11.42 23.29
N GLY A 223 9.28 10.48 22.97
CA GLY A 223 8.56 10.38 21.69
C GLY A 223 9.40 9.98 20.47
N ARG A 224 10.71 9.73 20.60
CA ARG A 224 11.62 9.46 19.47
C ARG A 224 11.44 8.08 18.82
N LYS A 225 10.83 7.11 19.51
CA LYS A 225 10.51 5.78 18.97
C LYS A 225 9.04 5.42 19.22
N ARG A 226 8.43 4.71 18.26
CA ARG A 226 7.13 4.05 18.42
C ARG A 226 7.34 2.54 18.62
N PRO A 227 6.49 1.83 19.38
CA PRO A 227 6.54 0.37 19.47
C PRO A 227 6.12 -0.25 18.13
N LYS A 228 6.55 -1.49 17.84
CA LYS A 228 6.08 -2.25 16.66
C LYS A 228 4.56 -2.47 16.72
N MET A 229 4.02 -2.69 17.91
CA MET A 229 2.62 -3.00 18.16
C MET A 229 1.90 -1.77 18.73
N THR A 230 1.31 -0.97 17.84
CA THR A 230 0.48 0.20 18.19
C THR A 230 -1.00 -0.14 18.13
N ARG A 231 -1.86 0.66 18.79
CA ARG A 231 -3.33 0.60 18.68
C ARG A 231 -3.82 0.70 17.22
N TRP A 232 -3.04 1.36 16.36
CA TRP A 232 -3.29 1.41 14.93
C TRP A 232 -3.02 0.06 14.24
N VAL A 233 -1.89 -0.61 14.54
CA VAL A 233 -1.58 -1.97 14.04
C VAL A 233 -2.60 -2.99 14.57
N VAL A 234 -2.92 -2.94 15.87
CA VAL A 234 -3.95 -3.79 16.52
C VAL A 234 -5.28 -3.70 15.77
N ARG A 235 -5.71 -2.48 15.38
CA ARG A 235 -6.88 -2.29 14.53
C ARG A 235 -6.69 -2.88 13.13
N LEU A 236 -5.58 -2.58 12.45
CA LEU A 236 -5.34 -3.03 11.07
C LEU A 236 -5.48 -4.54 10.89
N VAL A 237 -4.98 -5.34 11.84
CA VAL A 237 -5.03 -6.81 11.78
C VAL A 237 -6.33 -7.42 12.35
N SER A 238 -7.11 -6.65 13.10
CA SER A 238 -8.45 -7.03 13.62
C SER A 238 -9.61 -6.53 12.76
N MET A 239 -9.33 -5.76 11.70
CA MET A 239 -10.33 -5.13 10.84
C MET A 239 -10.57 -5.92 9.55
N GLU A 240 -11.75 -5.67 8.97
CA GLU A 240 -12.35 -6.45 7.88
C GLU A 240 -12.43 -5.62 6.57
N ARG A 241 -11.69 -6.04 5.51
CA ARG A 241 -11.14 -5.10 4.48
C ARG A 241 -10.43 -5.68 3.22
N THR A 242 -11.04 -6.54 2.39
CA THR A 242 -10.67 -6.69 0.95
C THR A 242 -11.85 -6.29 0.07
N PHE A 243 -11.84 -6.60 -1.23
CA PHE A 243 -12.54 -5.79 -2.23
C PHE A 243 -12.92 -6.55 -3.52
N CYS A 244 -14.20 -6.88 -3.73
CA CYS A 244 -14.73 -7.46 -4.98
C CYS A 244 -14.25 -6.72 -6.24
N ILE A 245 -13.74 -7.50 -7.21
CA ILE A 245 -13.06 -7.02 -8.42
C ILE A 245 -13.83 -7.26 -9.73
N GLU A 246 -15.10 -7.71 -9.68
CA GLU A 246 -15.91 -7.91 -10.90
C GLU A 246 -15.93 -6.67 -11.80
N LYS A 247 -15.86 -5.48 -11.20
CA LYS A 247 -15.73 -4.19 -11.88
C LYS A 247 -14.52 -4.09 -12.81
N ILE A 248 -13.35 -4.61 -12.41
CA ILE A 248 -12.12 -4.56 -13.21
C ILE A 248 -11.98 -5.79 -14.12
N LYS A 249 -12.44 -6.97 -13.67
CA LYS A 249 -12.58 -8.18 -14.50
C LYS A 249 -13.39 -7.91 -15.76
N THR A 250 -14.63 -7.43 -15.60
CA THR A 250 -15.60 -7.26 -16.70
C THR A 250 -15.25 -6.12 -17.65
N ARG A 251 -14.50 -5.10 -17.21
CA ARG A 251 -14.27 -3.87 -17.98
C ARG A 251 -12.85 -3.69 -18.52
N LEU A 252 -11.84 -4.20 -17.82
CA LEU A 252 -10.44 -4.17 -18.28
C LEU A 252 -9.91 -5.57 -18.63
N GLY A 253 -10.75 -6.61 -18.58
CA GLY A 253 -10.35 -8.00 -18.79
C GLY A 253 -9.44 -8.56 -17.69
N TYR A 254 -9.31 -7.85 -16.56
CA TYR A 254 -8.35 -8.18 -15.51
C TYR A 254 -8.59 -9.58 -14.93
N ARG A 255 -7.51 -10.35 -14.83
CA ARG A 255 -7.46 -11.59 -14.06
C ARG A 255 -6.20 -11.53 -13.18
N PRO A 256 -6.25 -12.06 -11.94
CA PRO A 256 -5.02 -12.32 -11.18
C PRO A 256 -4.06 -13.18 -12.01
N LEU A 257 -2.78 -12.81 -12.03
CA LEU A 257 -1.75 -13.60 -12.74
C LEU A 257 -1.47 -14.93 -12.05
N PHE A 258 -1.71 -14.99 -10.74
CA PHE A 258 -1.49 -16.13 -9.85
C PHE A 258 -2.65 -16.22 -8.84
N ASN A 259 -2.92 -17.40 -8.29
CA ASN A 259 -3.81 -17.56 -7.13
C ASN A 259 -3.09 -17.13 -5.84
N THR A 260 -3.78 -17.10 -4.70
CA THR A 260 -3.16 -16.64 -3.45
C THR A 260 -2.01 -17.54 -3.00
N GLU A 261 -2.16 -18.87 -3.06
CA GLU A 261 -1.13 -19.82 -2.62
C GLU A 261 0.19 -19.63 -3.37
N GLU A 262 0.14 -19.54 -4.70
CA GLU A 262 1.33 -19.33 -5.53
C GLU A 262 1.90 -17.93 -5.37
N SER A 263 1.05 -16.91 -5.19
CA SER A 263 1.50 -15.56 -4.84
C SER A 263 2.25 -15.53 -3.52
N MET A 264 1.78 -16.25 -2.50
CA MET A 264 2.43 -16.37 -1.19
C MET A 264 3.72 -17.19 -1.27
N ARG A 265 3.74 -18.31 -2.01
CA ARG A 265 4.93 -19.13 -2.24
C ARG A 265 6.05 -18.30 -2.86
N ARG A 266 5.77 -17.56 -3.93
CA ARG A 266 6.75 -16.70 -4.62
C ARG A 266 7.22 -15.55 -3.72
N ALA A 267 6.31 -14.92 -2.97
CA ALA A 267 6.66 -13.85 -2.04
C ALA A 267 7.57 -14.33 -0.88
N VAL A 268 7.24 -15.46 -0.25
CA VAL A 268 8.02 -16.02 0.87
C VAL A 268 9.37 -16.55 0.39
N GLY A 269 9.41 -17.28 -0.73
CA GLY A 269 10.65 -17.79 -1.32
C GLY A 269 11.66 -16.66 -1.58
N TRP A 270 11.22 -15.56 -2.19
CA TRP A 270 12.07 -14.39 -2.43
C TRP A 270 12.69 -13.80 -1.14
N PHE A 271 11.94 -13.77 -0.03
CA PHE A 271 12.50 -13.33 1.26
C PHE A 271 13.51 -14.33 1.84
N LEU A 272 13.25 -15.64 1.73
CA LEU A 272 14.19 -16.69 2.17
C LEU A 272 15.50 -16.63 1.36
N ASP A 273 15.42 -16.48 0.03
CA ASP A 273 16.57 -16.32 -0.86
C ASP A 273 17.42 -15.10 -0.46
N GLN A 274 16.78 -13.97 -0.11
CA GLN A 274 17.50 -12.80 0.40
C GLN A 274 18.19 -13.07 1.73
N ASP A 275 17.51 -13.65 2.72
CA ASP A 275 18.14 -13.97 4.01
C ASP A 275 19.32 -14.95 3.85
N HIS A 276 19.22 -15.95 2.97
CA HIS A 276 20.33 -16.86 2.65
C HIS A 276 21.51 -16.14 1.98
N ALA A 277 21.26 -15.22 1.05
CA ALA A 277 22.31 -14.38 0.46
C ALA A 277 22.97 -13.47 1.51
N ASP A 278 22.18 -12.89 2.40
CA ASP A 278 22.63 -11.95 3.43
C ASP A 278 23.38 -12.66 4.58
N GLU A 279 23.03 -13.91 4.91
CA GLU A 279 23.85 -14.78 5.78
C GLU A 279 25.16 -15.20 5.12
N THR A 280 25.13 -15.56 3.84
CA THR A 280 26.34 -15.96 3.10
C THR A 280 27.32 -14.78 3.01
N SER A 281 26.82 -13.59 2.72
CA SER A 281 27.58 -12.33 2.75
C SER A 281 28.22 -12.02 4.12
N LYS A 282 27.55 -12.38 5.22
CA LYS A 282 28.07 -12.24 6.60
C LYS A 282 29.06 -13.34 7.02
N LYS A 283 29.09 -14.48 6.31
CA LYS A 283 30.05 -15.59 6.53
C LYS A 283 31.33 -15.46 5.70
N VAL A 284 31.41 -14.47 4.80
CA VAL A 284 32.53 -14.20 3.89
C VAL A 284 33.29 -12.90 4.28
N LYS A 285 33.00 -12.35 5.47
CA LYS A 285 33.68 -11.20 6.10
C LYS A 285 34.23 -11.56 7.46
#